data_AF-A0AAN5BVC8-F1
#
_entry.id   AF-A0AAN5BVC8-F1
#
_cell.length_a   1.000
_cell.length_b   1.000
_cell.length_c   1.000
_cell.angle_alpha   90.00
_cell.angle_beta   90.00
_cell.angle_gamma   90.00
#
_symmetry.space_group_name_H-M   'P 1'
#
loop_
_entity.id
_entity.type
_entity.pdbx_description
1 polymer ?
#
loop_
_entity_poly.entity_id
_entity_poly.type
_entity_poly.pdbx_seq_one_letter_code
_entity_poly.pdbx_strand_id
1 'polypeptide(L)'
;MILCLGLFWLSVWTLAIGFGQSFIQLAVFRGIQGIGAALTVPSAIGIISSYFTGVDRTRGLSIYAASGTLGFCVGLIFGGFLTSSLGWRYIFYLIVTITGSIGVLGAIVLPKDDLAGKEKPKMDYFGALLSTAGLILLQFVLSSGGDYGWGTPFIIVLLILAVALLVAFTFLEWYISYPIMPLDLWKIPNFAGLWIAGFSKFSQRPMTSVTANND
;
A
#
# COMPACT_ATOMS: atom_id res chain seq x y z
N MET A 1 -1.85 2.87 19.46
CA MET A 1 -2.84 3.93 19.09
C MET A 1 -2.92 4.25 17.59
N ILE A 2 -1.80 4.35 16.85
CA ILE A 2 -1.81 4.73 15.43
C ILE A 2 -2.63 3.77 14.54
N LEU A 3 -2.63 2.46 14.85
CA LEU A 3 -3.44 1.47 14.13
C LEU A 3 -4.94 1.76 14.21
N CYS A 4 -5.46 2.08 15.39
CA CYS A 4 -6.90 2.37 15.58
C CYS A 4 -7.30 3.66 14.87
N LEU A 5 -6.42 4.68 14.87
CA LEU A 5 -6.63 5.94 14.17
C LEU A 5 -6.63 5.73 12.65
N GLY A 6 -5.71 4.90 12.13
CA GLY A 6 -5.67 4.47 10.73
C GLY A 6 -6.94 3.72 10.30
N LEU A 7 -7.40 2.76 11.11
CA LEU A 7 -8.64 2.01 10.84
C LEU A 7 -9.89 2.89 10.89
N PHE A 8 -9.96 3.82 11.84
CA PHE A 8 -11.05 4.78 11.93
C PHE A 8 -11.09 5.69 10.70
N TRP A 9 -9.94 6.26 10.33
CA TRP A 9 -9.80 7.08 9.13
C TRP A 9 -10.22 6.29 7.88
N LEU A 10 -9.72 5.07 7.72
CA LEU A 10 -10.06 4.21 6.60
C LEU A 10 -11.57 3.94 6.56
N SER A 11 -12.20 3.63 7.68
CA SER A 11 -13.65 3.36 7.76
C SER A 11 -14.48 4.58 7.36
N VAL A 12 -14.16 5.77 7.89
CA VAL A 12 -14.87 7.03 7.57
C VAL A 12 -14.79 7.35 6.08
N TRP A 13 -13.59 7.27 5.49
CA TRP A 13 -13.43 7.58 4.06
C TRP A 13 -14.01 6.51 3.15
N THR A 14 -14.01 5.23 3.57
CA THR A 14 -14.71 4.17 2.83
C THR A 14 -16.21 4.42 2.79
N LEU A 15 -16.78 4.93 3.89
CA LEU A 15 -18.20 5.32 3.94
C LEU A 15 -18.46 6.50 3.01
N ALA A 16 -17.61 7.53 3.02
CA ALA A 16 -17.70 8.67 2.10
C ALA A 16 -17.64 8.25 0.62
N ILE A 17 -16.83 7.26 0.27
CA ILE A 17 -16.77 6.68 -1.09
C ILE A 17 -18.11 6.02 -1.47
N GLY A 18 -18.77 5.32 -0.54
CA GLY A 18 -20.08 4.71 -0.76
C GLY A 18 -21.19 5.72 -1.11
N PHE A 19 -21.07 6.96 -0.63
CA PHE A 19 -21.97 8.08 -0.95
C PHE A 19 -21.55 8.90 -2.18
N GLY A 20 -20.39 8.60 -2.79
CA GLY A 20 -19.87 9.32 -3.94
C GLY A 20 -20.82 9.28 -5.15
N GLN A 21 -21.21 10.46 -5.63
CA GLN A 21 -22.10 10.63 -6.79
C GLN A 21 -21.30 10.96 -8.07
N SER A 22 -20.06 11.46 -7.93
CA SER A 22 -19.22 11.90 -9.04
C SER A 22 -17.86 11.17 -9.06
N PHE A 23 -17.33 10.94 -10.26
CA PHE A 23 -16.01 10.31 -10.48
C PHE A 23 -14.87 11.04 -9.74
N ILE A 24 -14.88 12.37 -9.77
CA ILE A 24 -13.87 13.21 -9.11
C ILE A 24 -13.93 13.04 -7.59
N GLN A 25 -15.13 12.95 -7.02
CA GLN A 25 -15.28 12.70 -5.57
C GLN A 25 -14.73 11.33 -5.18
N LEU A 26 -15.01 10.29 -5.97
CA LEU A 26 -14.49 8.94 -5.72
C LEU A 26 -12.96 8.91 -5.77
N ALA A 27 -12.35 9.60 -6.74
CA ALA A 27 -10.90 9.68 -6.86
C ALA A 27 -10.24 10.40 -5.68
N VAL A 28 -10.81 11.55 -5.26
CA VAL A 28 -10.31 12.31 -4.11
C VAL A 28 -10.45 11.49 -2.82
N PHE A 29 -11.62 10.88 -2.59
CA PHE A 29 -11.82 10.06 -1.40
C PHE A 29 -10.93 8.82 -1.37
N ARG A 30 -10.65 8.19 -2.53
CA ARG A 30 -9.67 7.11 -2.64
C ARG A 30 -8.26 7.56 -2.28
N GLY A 31 -7.85 8.75 -2.74
CA GLY A 31 -6.57 9.33 -2.37
C GLY A 31 -6.43 9.52 -0.86
N ILE A 32 -7.47 10.06 -0.22
CA ILE A 32 -7.48 10.30 1.23
C ILE A 32 -7.58 9.00 2.04
N GLN A 33 -8.33 8.02 1.55
CA GLN A 33 -8.44 6.68 2.16
C GLN A 33 -7.07 5.98 2.22
N GLY A 34 -6.22 6.19 1.21
CA GLY A 34 -4.87 5.64 1.15
C GLY A 34 -3.99 6.00 2.36
N ILE A 35 -4.21 7.18 2.97
CA ILE A 35 -3.49 7.61 4.18
C ILE A 35 -3.78 6.67 5.35
N GLY A 36 -5.05 6.26 5.52
CA GLY A 36 -5.43 5.30 6.57
C GLY A 36 -4.79 3.93 6.34
N ALA A 37 -4.72 3.48 5.09
CA ALA A 37 -4.05 2.22 4.74
C ALA A 37 -2.54 2.27 5.03
N ALA A 38 -1.89 3.38 4.67
CA ALA A 38 -0.46 3.59 4.90
C ALA A 38 -0.09 3.60 6.40
N LEU A 39 -0.98 4.08 7.27
CA LEU A 39 -0.77 4.05 8.72
C LEU A 39 -0.99 2.66 9.33
N THR A 40 -1.89 1.87 8.76
CA THR A 40 -2.31 0.59 9.34
C THR A 40 -1.23 -0.49 9.18
N VAL A 41 -0.63 -0.60 7.99
CA VAL A 41 0.37 -1.64 7.68
C VAL A 41 1.61 -1.62 8.59
N PRO A 42 2.37 -0.50 8.71
CA PRO A 42 3.56 -0.47 9.55
C PRO A 42 3.22 -0.58 11.03
N SER A 43 2.06 -0.06 11.45
CA SER A 43 1.60 -0.18 12.84
C SER A 43 1.28 -1.62 13.22
N ALA A 44 0.64 -2.38 12.33
CA ALA A 44 0.32 -3.79 12.55
C ALA A 44 1.60 -4.63 12.70
N ILE A 45 2.58 -4.42 11.81
CA ILE A 45 3.88 -5.08 11.86
C ILE A 45 4.64 -4.70 13.14
N GLY A 46 4.56 -3.43 13.55
CA GLY A 46 5.16 -2.94 14.80
C GLY A 46 4.62 -3.64 16.04
N ILE A 47 3.29 -3.78 16.14
CA ILE A 47 2.62 -4.49 17.24
C ILE A 47 3.00 -5.98 17.25
N ILE A 48 2.97 -6.66 16.10
CA ILE A 48 3.38 -8.07 16.02
C ILE A 48 4.84 -8.23 16.47
N SER A 49 5.70 -7.29 16.08
CA SER A 49 7.12 -7.32 16.43
C SER A 49 7.42 -6.96 17.88
N SER A 50 6.53 -6.22 18.56
CA SER A 50 6.70 -5.87 19.98
C SER A 50 6.19 -6.95 20.93
N TYR A 51 5.15 -7.69 20.53
CA TYR A 51 4.54 -8.74 21.36
C TYR A 51 5.19 -10.12 21.17
N PHE A 52 5.78 -10.41 20.01
CA PHE A 52 6.37 -11.73 19.70
C PHE A 52 7.87 -11.62 19.40
N THR A 53 8.65 -12.59 19.91
CA THR A 53 10.10 -12.67 19.71
C THR A 53 10.52 -13.99 19.05
N GLY A 54 11.61 -13.99 18.27
CA GLY A 54 12.16 -15.21 17.67
C GLY A 54 11.25 -15.87 16.63
N VAL A 55 11.09 -17.20 16.71
CA VAL A 55 10.31 -18.01 15.76
C VAL A 55 8.83 -17.60 15.74
N ASP A 56 8.28 -17.18 16.87
CA ASP A 56 6.87 -16.78 16.98
C ASP A 56 6.58 -15.46 16.27
N ARG A 57 7.59 -14.55 16.18
CA ARG A 57 7.49 -13.33 15.35
C ARG A 57 7.36 -13.68 13.88
N THR A 58 8.19 -14.60 13.39
CA THR A 58 8.14 -15.06 12.00
C THR A 58 6.81 -15.74 11.69
N ARG A 59 6.28 -16.55 12.62
CA ARG A 59 4.93 -17.13 12.48
C ARG A 59 3.83 -16.06 12.44
N GLY A 60 3.89 -15.07 13.34
CA GLY A 60 2.94 -13.96 13.36
C GLY A 60 2.94 -13.16 12.04
N LEU A 61 4.12 -12.88 11.50
CA LEU A 61 4.27 -12.21 10.20
C LEU A 61 3.77 -13.08 9.03
N SER A 62 4.00 -14.39 9.06
CA SER A 62 3.48 -15.31 8.05
C SER A 62 1.96 -15.40 8.08
N ILE A 63 1.34 -15.44 9.27
CA ILE A 63 -0.12 -15.42 9.42
C ILE A 63 -0.69 -14.09 8.93
N TYR A 64 -0.04 -12.97 9.25
CA TYR A 64 -0.41 -11.65 8.73
C TYR A 64 -0.36 -11.63 7.20
N ALA A 65 0.71 -12.12 6.58
CA ALA A 65 0.83 -12.19 5.13
C ALA A 65 -0.23 -13.10 4.49
N ALA A 66 -0.51 -14.27 5.08
CA ALA A 66 -1.55 -15.20 4.63
C ALA A 66 -2.96 -14.59 4.74
N SER A 67 -3.22 -13.78 5.77
CA SER A 67 -4.48 -13.06 5.90
C SER A 67 -4.68 -12.04 4.76
N GLY A 68 -3.59 -11.42 4.27
CA GLY A 68 -3.63 -10.50 3.14
C GLY A 68 -4.04 -11.18 1.83
N THR A 69 -3.48 -12.36 1.53
CA THR A 69 -3.85 -13.11 0.31
C THR A 69 -5.25 -13.70 0.41
N LEU A 70 -5.66 -14.21 1.58
CA LEU A 70 -7.03 -14.65 1.82
C LEU A 70 -8.03 -13.50 1.63
N GLY A 71 -7.73 -12.33 2.20
CA GLY A 71 -8.54 -11.13 2.03
C GLY A 71 -8.68 -10.71 0.56
N PHE A 72 -7.61 -10.84 -0.24
CA PHE A 72 -7.65 -10.59 -1.67
C PHE A 72 -8.58 -11.55 -2.42
N CYS A 73 -8.44 -12.87 -2.20
CA CYS A 73 -9.30 -13.88 -2.84
C CYS A 73 -10.77 -13.71 -2.46
N VAL A 74 -11.05 -13.55 -1.16
CA VAL A 74 -12.40 -13.30 -0.64
C VAL A 74 -12.95 -12.01 -1.23
N GLY A 75 -12.16 -10.94 -1.25
CA GLY A 75 -12.54 -9.65 -1.80
C GLY A 75 -12.92 -9.71 -3.28
N LEU A 76 -12.21 -10.50 -4.10
CA LEU A 76 -12.56 -10.69 -5.51
C LEU A 76 -13.89 -11.43 -5.69
N ILE A 77 -14.13 -12.49 -4.92
CA ILE A 77 -15.36 -13.28 -5.01
C ILE A 77 -16.56 -12.43 -4.60
N PHE A 78 -16.48 -11.78 -3.43
CA PHE A 78 -17.56 -10.91 -2.95
C PHE A 78 -17.72 -9.69 -3.87
N GLY A 79 -16.61 -9.08 -4.32
CA GLY A 79 -16.64 -7.93 -5.22
C GLY A 79 -17.34 -8.23 -6.55
N GLY A 80 -17.07 -9.40 -7.15
CA GLY A 80 -17.76 -9.87 -8.36
C GLY A 80 -19.24 -10.09 -8.11
N PHE A 81 -19.58 -10.86 -7.08
CA PHE A 81 -20.98 -11.18 -6.74
C PHE A 81 -21.82 -9.93 -6.44
N LEU A 82 -21.29 -9.01 -5.62
CA LEU A 82 -21.99 -7.77 -5.25
C LEU A 82 -22.18 -6.83 -6.43
N THR A 83 -21.19 -6.74 -7.32
CA THR A 83 -21.30 -5.92 -8.54
C THR A 83 -22.41 -6.44 -9.45
N SER A 84 -22.55 -7.76 -9.57
CA SER A 84 -23.58 -8.39 -10.42
C SER A 84 -25.00 -8.31 -9.86
N SER A 85 -25.18 -8.28 -8.54
CA SER A 85 -26.52 -8.33 -7.93
C SER A 85 -27.05 -6.99 -7.41
N LEU A 86 -26.24 -6.25 -6.63
CA LEU A 86 -26.69 -5.10 -5.84
C LEU A 86 -26.04 -3.78 -6.30
N GLY A 87 -24.99 -3.87 -7.11
CA GLY A 87 -24.24 -2.74 -7.63
C GLY A 87 -22.98 -2.43 -6.80
N TRP A 88 -22.02 -1.76 -7.45
CA TRP A 88 -20.67 -1.52 -6.94
C TRP A 88 -20.61 -0.81 -5.57
N ARG A 89 -21.64 -0.04 -5.20
CA ARG A 89 -21.68 0.72 -3.94
C ARG A 89 -21.73 -0.17 -2.70
N TYR A 90 -22.37 -1.34 -2.79
CA TYR A 90 -22.51 -2.26 -1.65
C TYR A 90 -21.19 -2.88 -1.20
N ILE A 91 -20.20 -2.93 -2.09
CA ILE A 91 -18.82 -3.34 -1.76
C ILE A 91 -18.25 -2.40 -0.70
N PHE A 92 -18.45 -1.09 -0.85
CA PHE A 92 -17.94 -0.10 0.10
C PHE A 92 -18.64 -0.20 1.46
N TYR A 93 -19.96 -0.41 1.48
CA TYR A 93 -20.69 -0.63 2.74
C TYR A 93 -20.21 -1.87 3.50
N LEU A 94 -19.95 -2.99 2.81
CA LEU A 94 -19.40 -4.18 3.45
C LEU A 94 -17.99 -3.96 4.00
N ILE A 95 -17.12 -3.28 3.24
CA ILE A 95 -15.77 -2.94 3.69
C ILE A 95 -15.83 -2.02 4.93
N VAL A 96 -16.73 -1.04 4.95
CA VAL A 96 -16.95 -0.17 6.12
C VAL A 96 -17.37 -1.00 7.33
N THR A 97 -18.34 -1.90 7.18
CA THR A 97 -18.84 -2.72 8.28
C THR A 97 -17.73 -3.58 8.86
N ILE A 98 -16.94 -4.25 8.02
CA ILE A 98 -15.84 -5.10 8.46
C ILE A 98 -14.74 -4.25 9.13
N THR A 99 -14.28 -3.19 8.47
CA THR A 99 -13.19 -2.34 8.98
C THR A 99 -13.60 -1.61 10.26
N GLY A 100 -14.84 -1.11 10.31
CA GLY A 100 -15.40 -0.44 11.48
C GLY A 100 -15.51 -1.38 12.67
N SER A 101 -15.99 -2.61 12.46
CA SER A 101 -16.06 -3.65 13.50
C SER A 101 -14.68 -3.99 14.06
N ILE A 102 -13.70 -4.19 13.17
CA ILE A 102 -12.30 -4.48 13.54
C ILE A 102 -11.67 -3.27 14.25
N GLY A 103 -11.96 -2.05 13.81
CA GLY A 103 -11.47 -0.83 14.46
C GLY A 103 -12.00 -0.66 15.88
N VAL A 104 -13.28 -0.94 16.10
CA VAL A 104 -13.90 -0.92 17.43
C VAL A 104 -13.32 -2.02 18.32
N LEU A 105 -13.21 -3.25 17.81
CA LEU A 105 -12.58 -4.36 18.54
C LEU A 105 -11.12 -4.04 18.88
N GLY A 106 -10.37 -3.46 17.95
CA GLY A 106 -9.00 -3.02 18.16
C GLY A 106 -8.89 -1.93 19.24
N ALA A 107 -9.84 -0.99 19.29
CA ALA A 107 -9.85 0.04 20.33
C ALA A 107 -10.17 -0.52 21.74
N ILE A 108 -10.88 -1.65 21.84
CA ILE A 108 -11.26 -2.28 23.11
C ILE A 108 -10.20 -3.28 23.57
N VAL A 109 -9.67 -4.10 22.66
CA VAL A 109 -8.78 -5.22 22.96
C VAL A 109 -7.33 -4.79 23.05
N LEU A 110 -6.91 -3.77 22.30
CA LEU A 110 -5.52 -3.35 22.28
C LEU A 110 -5.20 -2.48 23.50
N PRO A 111 -4.23 -2.87 24.35
CA PRO A 111 -3.81 -2.04 25.48
C PRO A 111 -3.39 -0.66 25.00
N LYS A 112 -3.76 0.39 25.75
CA LYS A 112 -3.28 1.75 25.47
C LYS A 112 -1.76 1.75 25.57
N ASP A 113 -1.08 2.05 24.47
CA ASP A 113 0.37 2.20 24.46
C ASP A 113 0.76 3.27 25.49
N ASP A 114 1.48 2.85 26.52
CA ASP A 114 2.09 3.73 27.50
C ASP A 114 3.31 4.38 26.82
N LEU A 115 3.06 5.51 26.14
CA LEU A 115 4.06 6.32 25.44
C LEU A 115 4.97 7.11 26.42
N ALA A 116 5.00 6.73 27.70
CA ALA A 116 5.86 7.31 28.70
C ALA A 116 7.33 6.91 28.44
N GLY A 117 8.03 7.68 27.60
CA GLY A 117 9.50 7.76 27.66
C GLY A 117 10.30 7.32 26.44
N LYS A 118 9.70 6.98 25.29
CA LYS A 118 10.48 6.73 24.07
C LYS A 118 10.64 8.03 23.27
N GLU A 119 11.87 8.50 23.14
CA GLU A 119 12.23 9.65 22.30
C GLU A 119 11.64 9.50 20.90
N LYS A 120 10.99 10.55 20.40
CA LYS A 120 10.50 10.60 19.02
C LYS A 120 11.74 10.52 18.11
N PRO A 121 11.93 9.46 17.31
CA PRO A 121 13.01 9.47 16.34
C PRO A 121 12.79 10.68 15.41
N LYS A 122 13.85 11.47 15.20
CA LYS A 122 13.81 12.62 14.29
C LYS A 122 13.51 12.08 12.89
N MET A 123 12.27 12.30 12.44
CA MET A 123 11.81 11.81 11.15
C MET A 123 12.36 12.71 10.04
N ASP A 124 13.02 12.13 9.05
CA ASP A 124 13.47 12.85 7.87
C ASP A 124 12.27 13.12 6.95
N TYR A 125 11.64 14.27 7.15
CA TYR A 125 10.49 14.71 6.35
C TYR A 125 10.84 14.95 4.88
N PHE A 126 12.08 15.37 4.59
CA PHE A 126 12.50 15.71 3.24
C PHE A 126 12.77 14.44 2.43
N GLY A 127 13.50 13.48 3.00
CA GLY A 127 13.69 12.15 2.42
C GLY A 127 12.37 11.39 2.26
N ALA A 128 11.48 11.45 3.25
CA ALA A 128 10.16 10.82 3.16
C ALA A 128 9.29 11.40 2.03
N LEU A 129 9.33 12.72 1.83
CA LEU A 129 8.54 13.38 0.78
C LEU A 129 9.08 13.05 -0.61
N LEU A 130 10.41 13.06 -0.78
CA LEU A 130 11.05 12.77 -2.05
C LEU A 130 10.87 11.30 -2.48
N SER A 131 11.03 10.35 -1.55
CA SER A 131 10.78 8.92 -1.80
C SER A 131 9.32 8.64 -2.12
N THR A 132 8.39 9.22 -1.37
CA THR A 132 6.95 9.06 -1.61
C THR A 132 6.56 9.63 -2.97
N ALA A 133 7.04 10.82 -3.32
CA ALA A 133 6.78 11.43 -4.62
C ALA A 133 7.35 10.59 -5.79
N GLY A 134 8.59 10.12 -5.66
CA GLY A 134 9.23 9.25 -6.66
C GLY A 134 8.49 7.91 -6.85
N LEU A 135 8.06 7.29 -5.76
CA LEU A 135 7.28 6.04 -5.80
C LEU A 135 5.88 6.24 -6.41
N ILE A 136 5.19 7.34 -6.08
CA ILE A 136 3.89 7.68 -6.69
C ILE A 136 4.05 7.89 -8.19
N LEU A 137 5.08 8.63 -8.61
CA LEU A 137 5.40 8.86 -10.02
C LEU A 137 5.72 7.54 -10.74
N LEU A 138 6.54 6.68 -10.14
CA LEU A 138 6.87 5.38 -10.71
C LEU A 138 5.64 4.49 -10.84
N GLN A 139 4.83 4.41 -9.79
CA GLN A 139 3.56 3.67 -9.81
C GLN A 139 2.61 4.21 -10.89
N PHE A 140 2.53 5.53 -11.06
CA PHE A 140 1.72 6.17 -12.08
C PHE A 140 2.20 5.80 -13.50
N VAL A 141 3.50 5.90 -13.77
CA VAL A 141 4.09 5.49 -15.06
C VAL A 141 3.82 4.01 -15.35
N LEU A 142 4.00 3.15 -14.35
CA LEU A 142 3.80 1.71 -14.49
C LEU A 142 2.32 1.37 -14.75
N SER A 143 1.40 2.10 -14.11
CA SER A 143 -0.03 1.94 -14.32
C SER A 143 -0.48 2.49 -15.67
N SER A 144 0.00 3.67 -16.07
CA SER A 144 -0.38 4.35 -17.32
C SER A 144 0.33 3.78 -18.56
N GLY A 145 1.44 3.07 -18.38
CA GLY A 145 2.17 2.39 -19.46
C GLY A 145 1.33 1.34 -20.21
N GLY A 146 0.38 0.72 -19.51
CA GLY A 146 -0.55 -0.25 -20.10
C GLY A 146 -1.64 0.39 -20.97
N ASP A 147 -2.12 1.58 -20.61
CA ASP A 147 -3.26 2.23 -21.27
C ASP A 147 -2.82 3.17 -22.42
N TYR A 148 -1.73 3.92 -22.24
CA TYR A 148 -1.26 4.94 -23.20
C TYR A 148 -0.14 4.44 -24.12
N GLY A 149 0.37 3.22 -23.89
CA GLY A 149 1.44 2.60 -24.67
C GLY A 149 2.83 3.15 -24.34
N TRP A 150 3.76 2.24 -24.05
CA TRP A 150 5.15 2.52 -23.63
C TRP A 150 5.98 3.40 -24.57
N GLY A 151 5.55 3.56 -25.82
CA GLY A 151 6.24 4.38 -26.84
C GLY A 151 5.87 5.87 -26.83
N THR A 152 4.95 6.32 -25.96
CA THR A 152 4.59 7.74 -25.91
C THR A 152 5.69 8.58 -25.23
N PRO A 153 6.07 9.74 -25.81
CA PRO A 153 7.09 10.62 -25.23
C PRO A 153 6.79 11.02 -23.79
N PHE A 154 5.50 11.18 -23.46
CA PHE A 154 5.03 11.53 -22.12
C PHE A 154 5.41 10.48 -21.07
N ILE A 155 5.22 9.18 -21.37
CA ILE A 155 5.56 8.09 -20.45
C ILE A 155 7.07 8.00 -20.26
N ILE A 156 7.84 8.16 -21.33
CA ILE A 156 9.31 8.11 -21.28
C ILE A 156 9.86 9.26 -20.42
N VAL A 157 9.34 10.49 -20.58
CA VAL A 157 9.75 11.64 -19.78
C VAL A 157 9.40 11.44 -18.30
N LEU A 158 8.19 10.97 -17.98
CA LEU A 158 7.84 10.68 -16.59
C LEU A 158 8.68 9.53 -16.01
N LEU A 159 9.06 8.53 -16.81
CA LEU A 159 9.90 7.42 -16.37
C LEU A 159 11.30 7.92 -16.02
N ILE A 160 11.90 8.73 -16.89
CA ILE A 160 13.20 9.37 -16.63
C ILE A 160 13.11 10.24 -15.37
N LEU A 161 12.04 11.02 -15.21
CA LEU A 161 11.82 11.86 -14.03
C LEU A 161 11.67 11.04 -12.74
N ALA A 162 10.91 9.95 -12.78
CA ALA A 162 10.74 9.05 -11.64
C ALA A 162 12.06 8.39 -11.22
N VAL A 163 12.83 7.90 -12.20
CA VAL A 163 14.17 7.34 -11.96
C VAL A 163 15.11 8.43 -11.43
N ALA A 164 15.08 9.64 -11.97
CA ALA A 164 15.90 10.75 -11.49
C ALA A 164 15.55 11.14 -10.04
N LEU A 165 14.27 11.17 -9.66
CA LEU A 165 13.85 11.41 -8.27
C LEU A 165 14.31 10.29 -7.33
N LEU A 166 14.24 9.03 -7.75
CA LEU A 166 14.68 7.89 -6.94
C LEU A 166 16.21 7.86 -6.78
N VAL A 167 16.95 8.23 -7.84
CA VAL A 167 18.41 8.38 -7.79
C VAL A 167 18.79 9.56 -6.88
N ALA A 168 18.10 10.70 -7.02
CA ALA A 168 18.30 11.85 -6.13
C ALA A 168 18.01 11.50 -4.66
N PHE A 169 16.96 10.69 -4.40
CA PHE A 169 16.67 10.17 -3.07
C PHE A 169 17.79 9.27 -2.54
N THR A 170 18.32 8.34 -3.35
CA THR A 170 19.44 7.48 -2.91
C THR A 170 20.71 8.26 -2.61
N PHE A 171 21.01 9.31 -3.39
CA PHE A 171 22.13 10.21 -3.10
C PHE A 171 21.89 11.06 -1.84
N LEU A 172 20.65 11.48 -1.59
CA LEU A 172 20.31 12.24 -0.38
C LEU A 172 20.38 11.37 0.87
N GLU A 173 19.93 10.12 0.77
CA GLU A 173 19.99 9.12 1.85
C GLU A 173 21.43 8.68 2.15
N TRP A 174 22.35 8.78 1.19
CA TRP A 174 23.79 8.67 1.42
C TRP A 174 24.40 9.83 2.21
N TYR A 175 23.77 11.01 2.19
CA TYR A 175 24.29 12.22 2.84
C TYR A 175 23.70 12.47 4.24
N ILE A 176 22.54 11.88 4.57
CA ILE A 176 21.82 12.11 5.83
C ILE A 176 22.15 11.03 6.88
N SER A 177 22.54 11.45 8.09
CA SER A 177 23.01 10.58 9.20
C SER A 177 21.94 9.67 9.85
N TYR A 178 20.67 9.78 9.47
CA TYR A 178 19.58 8.91 9.94
C TYR A 178 18.82 8.30 8.74
N PRO A 179 19.41 7.32 8.05
CA PRO A 179 18.79 6.70 6.87
C PRO A 179 17.54 5.91 7.26
N ILE A 180 16.44 6.12 6.52
CA ILE A 180 15.19 5.36 6.68
C ILE A 180 15.39 3.93 6.15
N MET A 181 16.26 3.78 5.15
CA MET A 181 16.77 2.51 4.65
C MET A 181 18.24 2.34 5.06
N PRO A 182 18.58 1.52 6.07
CA PRO A 182 19.98 1.20 6.33
C PRO A 182 20.55 0.53 5.07
N LEU A 183 21.48 1.22 4.40
CA LEU A 183 22.11 0.79 3.14
C LEU A 183 22.80 -0.58 3.25
N ASP A 184 23.00 -1.08 4.46
CA ASP A 184 23.46 -2.43 4.74
C ASP A 184 22.47 -3.54 4.27
N LEU A 185 21.20 -3.21 4.02
CA LEU A 185 20.24 -4.14 3.38
C LEU A 185 20.65 -4.55 1.96
N TRP A 186 21.29 -3.64 1.21
CA TRP A 186 21.76 -3.93 -0.15
C TRP A 186 22.99 -4.84 -0.17
N LYS A 187 23.72 -4.96 0.96
CA LYS A 187 24.85 -5.89 1.11
C LYS A 187 24.41 -7.33 1.38
N ILE A 188 23.12 -7.57 1.61
CA ILE A 188 22.59 -8.91 1.87
C ILE A 188 22.53 -9.69 0.54
N PRO A 189 23.21 -10.84 0.43
CA PRO A 189 23.09 -11.70 -0.75
C PRO A 189 21.63 -12.13 -0.90
N ASN A 190 21.07 -11.96 -2.12
CA ASN A 190 19.66 -12.14 -2.53
C ASN A 190 18.74 -10.91 -2.47
N PHE A 191 19.14 -9.76 -1.93
CA PHE A 191 18.26 -8.57 -1.90
C PHE A 191 17.96 -8.04 -3.32
N ALA A 192 18.98 -7.84 -4.14
CA ALA A 192 18.81 -7.43 -5.54
C ALA A 192 18.09 -8.51 -6.38
N GLY A 193 18.34 -9.79 -6.10
CA GLY A 193 17.70 -10.91 -6.80
C GLY A 193 16.19 -10.99 -6.54
N LEU A 194 15.74 -10.70 -5.32
CA LEU A 194 14.32 -10.63 -4.96
C LEU A 194 13.59 -9.52 -5.71
N TRP A 195 14.21 -8.34 -5.84
CA TRP A 195 13.63 -7.24 -6.61
C TRP A 195 13.53 -7.58 -8.10
N ILE A 196 14.59 -8.14 -8.69
CA ILE A 196 14.58 -8.56 -10.10
C ILE A 196 13.51 -9.65 -10.35
N ALA A 197 13.39 -10.62 -9.44
CA ALA A 197 12.36 -11.67 -9.53
C ALA A 197 10.93 -11.11 -9.35
N GLY A 198 10.74 -10.09 -8.52
CA GLY A 198 9.47 -9.39 -8.38
C GLY A 198 9.06 -8.65 -9.66
N PHE A 199 10.01 -7.93 -10.26
CA PHE A 199 9.78 -7.21 -11.52
C PHE A 199 9.55 -8.15 -12.72
N SER A 200 10.26 -9.27 -12.79
CA SER A 200 10.07 -10.24 -13.87
C SER A 200 8.67 -10.85 -13.87
N LYS A 201 8.09 -11.10 -12.70
CA LYS A 201 6.68 -11.55 -12.59
C LYS A 201 5.68 -10.49 -13.07
N PHE A 202 5.99 -9.21 -12.92
CA PHE A 202 5.14 -8.13 -13.44
C PHE A 202 5.21 -8.06 -14.98
N SER A 203 6.41 -8.27 -15.55
CA SER A 203 6.64 -8.33 -17.00
C SER A 203 6.01 -9.55 -17.68
N GLN A 204 5.70 -10.61 -16.94
CA GLN A 204 5.22 -11.88 -17.51
C GLN A 204 3.71 -11.93 -17.77
N ARG A 205 2.93 -10.87 -17.51
CA ARG A 205 1.52 -10.85 -17.92
C ARG A 205 1.43 -10.85 -19.46
N PRO A 206 0.98 -11.95 -20.09
CA PRO A 206 0.89 -12.03 -21.55
C PRO A 206 -0.27 -11.14 -22.02
N MET A 207 0.00 -10.20 -22.93
CA MET A 207 -0.99 -9.33 -23.56
C MET A 207 -1.72 -10.03 -24.71
N THR A 208 -2.36 -11.18 -24.47
CA THR A 208 -3.06 -11.90 -25.55
C THR A 208 -4.35 -12.55 -25.06
N SER A 209 -5.49 -11.87 -25.27
CA SER A 209 -6.71 -12.44 -25.89
C SER A 209 -7.92 -11.48 -25.75
N VAL A 210 -7.95 -10.37 -26.49
CA VAL A 210 -9.20 -9.59 -26.71
C VAL A 210 -9.45 -9.32 -28.21
N THR A 211 -8.83 -10.10 -29.10
CA THR A 211 -9.13 -10.07 -30.54
C THR A 211 -9.25 -11.47 -31.09
N ALA A 212 -10.27 -12.21 -30.65
CA ALA A 212 -10.72 -13.43 -31.31
C ALA A 212 -12.13 -13.81 -30.84
N ASN A 213 -13.14 -13.01 -31.19
CA ASN A 213 -14.47 -13.51 -31.55
C ASN A 213 -15.33 -12.37 -32.10
N ASN A 214 -15.23 -12.16 -33.41
CA ASN A 214 -16.22 -11.52 -34.25
C ASN A 214 -16.06 -12.21 -35.61
N ASP A 215 -16.54 -13.44 -35.69
CA ASP A 215 -16.98 -14.14 -36.90
C ASP A 215 -18.06 -15.15 -36.49
#